data_AF-A0A833DR97-F1
#
_entry.id   AF-A0A833DR97-F1
#
_cell.length_a   1.000
_cell.length_b   1.000
_cell.length_c   1.000
_cell.angle_alpha   90.00
_cell.angle_beta   90.00
_cell.angle_gamma   90.00
#
_symmetry.space_group_name_H-M   'P 1'
#
loop_
_entity.id
_entity.type
_entity.pdbx_description
1 polymer ?
#
loop_
_entity_poly.entity_id
_entity_poly.type
_entity_poly.pdbx_seq_one_letter_code
_entity_poly.pdbx_strand_id
1 'polypeptide(L)'
;GYPVALAVQFELFFRSYFRSRKTLYLPLNRNIPSTLGRVDMARVIIINKNNKAYVEPLRISGSGVISSIKRADGYIIIDENIEGHEKGDYVKVYLF
;
A
#
# COMPACT_ATOMS: atom_id res chain seq x y z
N GLY A 1 -23.25 15.09 24.02
CA GLY A 1 -22.54 13.81 24.09
C GLY A 1 -21.99 13.50 22.71
N TYR A 2 -20.76 13.04 22.51
CA TYR A 2 -19.76 12.55 23.45
C TYR A 2 -18.36 12.97 22.93
N PRO A 3 -17.76 14.06 23.43
CA PRO A 3 -16.37 14.38 23.10
C PRO A 3 -15.41 13.26 23.55
N VAL A 4 -15.77 12.54 24.61
CA VAL A 4 -15.03 11.36 25.10
C VAL A 4 -15.13 10.18 24.14
N ALA A 5 -16.29 9.90 23.54
CA ALA A 5 -16.41 8.80 22.58
C ALA A 5 -15.60 9.09 21.31
N LEU A 6 -15.55 10.35 20.87
CA LEU A 6 -14.76 10.75 19.71
C LEU A 6 -13.26 10.66 20.01
N ALA A 7 -12.84 11.07 21.20
CA ALA A 7 -11.45 10.90 21.66
C ALA A 7 -11.06 9.42 21.77
N VAL A 8 -11.93 8.57 22.32
CA VAL A 8 -11.71 7.12 22.40
C VAL A 8 -11.68 6.50 21.00
N GLN A 9 -12.56 6.92 20.09
CA GLN A 9 -12.58 6.43 18.71
C GLN A 9 -11.32 6.85 17.95
N PHE A 10 -10.87 8.09 18.15
CA PHE A 10 -9.63 8.61 17.60
C PHE A 10 -8.41 7.89 18.19
N GLU A 11 -8.36 7.65 19.50
CA GLU A 11 -7.30 6.92 20.17
C GLU A 11 -7.23 5.46 19.71
N LEU A 12 -8.38 4.79 19.55
CA LEU A 12 -8.45 3.43 18.99
C LEU A 12 -7.97 3.40 17.54
N PHE A 13 -8.31 4.41 16.74
CA PHE A 13 -7.84 4.53 15.37
C PHE A 13 -6.32 4.78 15.32
N PHE A 14 -5.81 5.68 16.17
CA PHE A 14 -4.38 5.97 16.29
C PHE A 14 -3.59 4.74 16.76
N ARG A 15 -4.06 4.04 17.81
CA ARG A 15 -3.42 2.81 18.32
C ARG A 15 -3.41 1.69 17.26
N SER A 16 -4.47 1.56 16.49
CA SER A 16 -4.55 0.59 15.38
C SER A 16 -3.65 0.99 14.20
N TYR A 17 -3.60 2.29 13.87
CA TYR A 17 -2.83 2.82 12.76
C TYR A 17 -1.32 2.87 13.04
N PHE A 18 -0.92 3.15 14.29
CA PHE A 18 0.48 3.22 14.75
C PHE A 18 1.02 1.89 15.29
N ARG A 19 0.22 0.82 15.29
CA ARG A 19 0.79 -0.51 15.51
C ARG A 19 1.77 -0.76 14.38
N SER A 20 3.04 -1.04 14.70
CA SER A 20 4.10 -1.26 13.71
C SER A 20 3.61 -2.24 12.64
N ARG A 21 3.24 -1.70 11.47
CA ARG A 21 2.71 -2.52 10.39
C ARG A 21 3.83 -3.41 9.91
N LYS A 22 3.53 -4.68 9.67
CA LYS A 22 4.51 -5.58 9.07
C LYS A 22 4.88 -5.00 7.71
N THR A 23 6.18 -4.82 7.50
CA THR A 23 6.72 -4.33 6.24
C THR A 23 7.56 -5.43 5.61
N LEU A 24 7.55 -5.47 4.28
CA LEU A 24 8.23 -6.48 3.50
C LEU A 24 8.93 -5.79 2.32
N TYR A 25 10.13 -6.24 1.99
CA TYR A 25 10.84 -5.79 0.80
C TYR A 25 10.82 -6.89 -0.24
N LEU A 26 10.22 -6.62 -1.39
CA LEU A 26 10.12 -7.57 -2.50
C LEU A 26 10.29 -6.84 -3.84
N PRO A 27 10.77 -7.56 -4.87
CA PRO A 27 10.90 -7.00 -6.21
C PRO A 27 9.53 -6.80 -6.88
N LEU A 28 9.38 -5.70 -7.60
CA LEU A 28 8.20 -5.43 -8.42
C LEU A 28 8.10 -6.36 -9.62
N ASN A 29 6.90 -6.89 -9.88
CA ASN A 29 6.61 -7.70 -11.07
C ASN A 29 6.36 -6.84 -12.32
N ARG A 30 5.95 -5.58 -12.15
CA ARG A 30 5.69 -4.62 -13.24
C ARG A 30 5.97 -3.18 -12.80
N ASN A 31 6.17 -2.32 -13.78
CA ASN A 31 6.40 -0.90 -13.56
C ASN A 31 5.17 -0.25 -12.92
N ILE A 32 5.42 0.69 -12.01
CA ILE A 32 4.40 1.56 -11.44
C ILE A 32 4.78 2.99 -11.78
N PRO A 33 4.10 3.62 -12.75
CA PRO A 33 4.30 5.03 -13.01
C PRO A 33 3.72 5.84 -11.85
N SER A 34 4.42 6.90 -11.46
CA SER A 34 3.99 7.91 -10.50
C SER A 34 4.18 9.29 -11.10
N THR A 35 3.35 10.25 -10.70
CA THR A 35 3.50 11.63 -11.18
C THR A 35 4.38 12.41 -10.23
N LEU A 36 5.44 13.04 -10.76
CA LEU A 36 6.33 13.91 -9.98
C LEU A 36 5.52 15.00 -9.25
N GLY A 37 5.86 15.24 -7.98
CA GLY A 37 5.16 16.22 -7.13
C GLY A 37 3.86 15.70 -6.49
N ARG A 38 3.59 14.39 -6.55
CA ARG A 38 2.50 13.75 -5.82
C ARG A 38 2.98 12.49 -5.12
N VAL A 39 2.58 12.33 -3.85
CA VAL A 39 2.76 11.06 -3.13
C VAL A 39 1.65 10.11 -3.55
N ASP A 40 2.01 9.08 -4.31
CA ASP A 40 1.07 8.07 -4.78
C ASP A 40 1.09 6.84 -3.86
N MET A 41 -0.11 6.43 -3.41
CA MET A 41 -0.30 5.19 -2.65
C MET A 41 -0.84 4.09 -3.55
N ALA A 42 0.03 3.20 -4.02
CA ALA A 42 -0.36 2.09 -4.88
C ALA A 42 -0.68 0.85 -4.04
N ARG A 43 -1.88 0.29 -4.22
CA ARG A 43 -2.28 -0.99 -3.59
C ARG A 43 -1.65 -2.15 -4.35
N VAL A 44 -1.17 -3.15 -3.60
CA VAL A 44 -0.41 -4.26 -4.17
C VAL A 44 -0.89 -5.60 -3.62
N ILE A 45 -0.63 -6.64 -4.40
CA ILE A 45 -0.74 -8.04 -3.99
C ILE A 45 0.63 -8.69 -4.06
N ILE A 46 0.85 -9.70 -3.22
CA ILE A 46 2.05 -10.52 -3.25
C ILE A 46 1.74 -11.77 -4.06
N ILE A 47 2.45 -11.96 -5.15
CA ILE A 47 2.32 -13.13 -6.00
C ILE A 47 3.58 -14.00 -5.90
N ASN A 48 3.40 -15.32 -5.94
CA ASN A 48 4.52 -16.25 -6.07
C ASN A 48 4.67 -16.68 -7.52
N LYS A 49 5.85 -16.43 -8.10
CA LYS A 49 6.21 -16.82 -9.46
C LYS A 49 7.60 -17.44 -9.44
N ASN A 50 7.78 -18.60 -10.07
CA ASN A 50 9.08 -19.29 -10.13
C ASN A 50 9.74 -19.49 -8.76
N ASN A 51 8.95 -19.89 -7.75
CA ASN A 51 9.40 -20.07 -6.37
C ASN A 51 9.94 -18.80 -5.68
N LYS A 52 9.62 -17.61 -6.21
CA LYS A 52 9.98 -16.30 -5.65
C LYS A 52 8.74 -15.42 -5.48
N ALA A 53 8.72 -14.64 -4.41
CA ALA A 53 7.65 -13.68 -4.16
C ALA A 53 7.93 -12.36 -4.89
N TYR A 54 6.89 -11.77 -5.47
CA TYR A 54 6.93 -10.49 -6.16
C TYR A 54 5.76 -9.60 -5.76
N VAL A 55 5.96 -8.28 -5.88
CA VAL A 55 4.92 -7.28 -5.66
C VAL A 55 4.22 -6.97 -6.97
N GLU A 56 2.89 -7.08 -7.00
CA GLU A 56 2.08 -6.75 -8.17
C GLU A 56 1.05 -5.65 -7.83
N PRO A 57 1.12 -4.48 -8.50
CA PRO A 57 0.17 -3.39 -8.28
C PRO A 57 -1.21 -3.72 -8.84
N LEU A 58 -2.24 -3.42 -8.05
CA LEU A 58 -3.62 -3.46 -8.47
C LEU A 58 -3.93 -2.22 -9.32
N ARG A 59 -4.50 -2.42 -10.52
CA ARG A 59 -4.91 -1.31 -11.38
C ARG A 59 -5.99 -0.47 -10.70
N ILE A 60 -5.80 0.84 -10.74
CA ILE A 60 -6.79 1.83 -10.30
C ILE A 60 -7.79 2.02 -11.44
N SER A 61 -8.67 1.05 -11.67
CA SER A 61 -9.80 1.22 -12.59
C SER A 61 -11.10 1.29 -11.79
N GLY A 62 -11.86 2.35 -12.05
CA GLY A 62 -12.96 2.87 -11.21
C GLY A 62 -14.09 1.90 -10.90
N SER A 63 -14.85 2.26 -9.86
CA SER A 63 -16.02 1.61 -9.22
C SER A 63 -15.75 0.53 -8.15
N GLY A 64 -14.51 0.05 -7.97
CA GLY A 64 -14.18 -1.01 -7.01
C GLY A 64 -13.19 -0.65 -5.89
N VAL A 65 -13.24 0.56 -5.32
CA VAL A 65 -12.25 0.99 -4.29
C VAL A 65 -12.30 0.10 -3.05
N ILE A 66 -13.50 -0.31 -2.62
CA ILE A 66 -13.69 -1.21 -1.47
C ILE A 66 -13.30 -2.65 -1.82
N SER A 67 -13.64 -3.13 -3.02
CA SER A 67 -13.35 -4.50 -3.44
C SER A 67 -11.85 -4.76 -3.66
N SER A 68 -11.09 -3.72 -4.01
CA SER A 68 -9.63 -3.79 -4.14
C SER A 68 -8.90 -3.77 -2.79
N ILE A 69 -9.48 -3.18 -1.72
CA ILE A 69 -8.91 -3.27 -0.36
C ILE A 69 -8.97 -4.71 0.14
N LYS A 70 -10.09 -5.41 -0.04
CA LYS A 70 -10.24 -6.80 0.40
C LYS A 70 -9.32 -7.79 -0.34
N ARG A 71 -8.83 -7.40 -1.53
CA ARG A 71 -7.95 -8.22 -2.37
C ARG A 71 -6.48 -7.83 -2.24
N ALA A 72 -6.17 -6.67 -1.66
CA ALA A 72 -4.80 -6.20 -1.52
C ALA A 72 -4.17 -6.82 -0.28
N ASP A 73 -2.95 -7.34 -0.42
CA ASP A 73 -2.14 -7.80 0.71
C ASP A 73 -1.49 -6.60 1.43
N GLY A 74 -1.30 -5.50 0.69
CA GLY A 74 -0.69 -4.29 1.23
C GLY A 74 -0.72 -3.11 0.26
N TYR A 75 0.08 -2.11 0.56
CA TYR A 75 0.30 -0.94 -0.28
C TYR A 75 1.77 -0.51 -0.27
N ILE A 76 2.17 0.23 -1.28
CA ILE A 76 3.45 0.93 -1.36
C ILE A 76 3.20 2.44 -1.35
N ILE A 77 4.19 3.19 -0.84
CA ILE A 77 4.20 4.65 -0.90
C ILE A 77 5.28 5.02 -1.89
N ILE A 78 4.90 5.73 -2.94
CA ILE A 78 5.81 6.27 -3.94
C ILE A 78 6.05 7.72 -3.58
N ASP A 79 7.32 8.08 -3.36
CA ASP A 79 7.72 9.42 -2.97
C ASP A 79 7.43 10.44 -4.08
N GLU A 80 7.19 11.69 -3.71
CA GLU A 80 6.92 12.76 -4.67
C GLU A 80 8.11 13.06 -5.60
N ASN A 81 9.33 12.68 -5.17
CA ASN A 81 10.58 12.92 -5.88
C ASN A 81 10.94 11.84 -6.91
N ILE A 82 10.09 10.81 -7.08
CA ILE A 82 10.36 9.71 -8.01
C ILE A 82 9.20 9.53 -9.01
N GLU A 83 9.54 9.32 -10.28
CA GLU A 83 8.56 9.11 -11.36
C GLU A 83 7.91 7.72 -11.34
N GLY A 84 8.19 6.93 -10.30
CA GLY A 84 7.70 5.58 -10.14
C GLY A 84 8.81 4.59 -9.83
N HIS A 85 8.45 3.32 -9.92
CA HIS A 85 9.37 2.21 -9.76
C HIS A 85 9.34 1.30 -10.99
N GLU A 86 10.50 0.77 -11.35
CA GLU A 86 10.64 -0.15 -12.47
C GLU A 86 10.43 -1.59 -12.03
N LYS A 87 10.13 -2.46 -13.00
CA LYS A 87 10.07 -3.90 -12.77
C LYS A 87 11.43 -4.39 -12.25
N GLY A 88 11.40 -5.10 -11.13
CA GLY A 88 12.59 -5.62 -10.45
C GLY A 88 13.04 -4.78 -9.27
N ASP A 89 12.56 -3.54 -9.13
CA ASP A 89 12.89 -2.69 -7.99
C ASP A 89 12.37 -3.29 -6.69
N TYR A 90 13.23 -3.29 -5.68
CA TYR A 90 12.86 -3.69 -4.33
C TYR A 90 12.11 -2.56 -3.66
N VAL A 91 10.81 -2.75 -3.47
CA VAL A 91 9.94 -1.76 -2.84
C VAL A 91 9.52 -2.20 -1.45
N LYS A 92 9.34 -1.21 -0.57
CA LYS A 92 8.81 -1.42 0.77
C LYS A 92 7.29 -1.53 0.72
N VAL A 93 6.77 -2.72 0.99
CA VAL A 93 5.34 -3.00 1.07
C VAL A 93 4.90 -2.90 2.53
N TYR A 94 3.87 -2.12 2.79
CA TYR A 94 3.15 -2.05 4.05
C TYR A 94 1.96 -3.00 3.99
N LEU A 95 1.99 -4.07 4.78
CA LEU A 95 0.89 -5.03 4.82
C LEU A 95 -0.33 -4.44 5.55
N PHE A 96 -1.53 -4.82 5.09
CA PHE A 96 -2.78 -4.43 5.74
C PHE A 96 -3.02 -5.16 7.06
#